data_AF-A0A385PYM3-F1
#
_entry.id   AF-A0A385PYM3-F1
#
_cell.length_a   1.000
_cell.length_b   1.000
_cell.length_c   1.000
_cell.angle_alpha   90.00
_cell.angle_beta   90.00
_cell.angle_gamma   90.00
#
_symmetry.space_group_name_H-M   'P 1'
#
loop_
_entity.id
_entity.type
_entity.pdbx_description
1 polymer ?
#
loop_
_entity_poly.entity_id
_entity_poly.type
_entity_poly.pdbx_seq_one_letter_code
_entity_poly.pdbx_strand_id
1 'polypeptide(L)'
;MKKIQRIVAGLVVFTMIFGLAACSGKKDSEDKAPDKKIEKKADKKDRDDKTSDKKKEKKVGKKDKKDKTSDKKKDESEFKGEGEVIFTKPQKDDDARPMRRVRIYKYKDNKIISLEDKASIRLQPEGTEVTPENREIAQEVYIDERADVIKQVNGIDIETYLGDERYEQTTIYDYTVLDFDEYDKVIKELGMEPVDDEEKLLQMDIKAKALLENGYTKISESDFKGKGEKTYMDKEGGKFFSFSYDDNRITKITLSVEIAYSDTEYSSKEEAREGIENTIAELPQIKGVEYSAEYEDSYFIFTKSWDFVKGSFEEFEEEDPDFAFIEEDMYMTRMAGRAIYRGWIEK
;
A
#
# COMPACT_ATOMS: atom_id res chain seq x y z
N MET A 1 -15.95 30.10 4.99
CA MET A 1 -15.42 29.00 4.16
C MET A 1 -16.58 28.34 3.43
N LYS A 2 -16.60 28.46 2.10
CA LYS A 2 -17.66 27.89 1.23
C LYS A 2 -17.54 26.36 1.24
N LYS A 3 -18.65 25.61 1.17
CA LYS A 3 -18.63 24.12 1.26
C LYS A 3 -17.82 23.46 0.15
N ILE A 4 -17.66 24.09 -1.02
CA ILE A 4 -16.78 23.57 -2.08
C ILE A 4 -15.32 23.54 -1.64
N GLN A 5 -14.84 24.51 -0.86
CA GLN A 5 -13.50 24.41 -0.24
C GLN A 5 -13.43 23.24 0.75
N ARG A 6 -14.54 22.86 1.41
CA ARG A 6 -14.61 21.64 2.25
C ARG A 6 -14.77 20.35 1.43
N ILE A 7 -15.34 20.42 0.23
CA ILE A 7 -15.41 19.30 -0.71
C ILE A 7 -14.05 19.09 -1.34
N VAL A 8 -13.35 20.12 -1.82
CA VAL A 8 -11.98 20.03 -2.36
C VAL A 8 -10.97 19.68 -1.26
N ALA A 9 -11.00 20.36 -0.11
CA ALA A 9 -10.14 19.99 1.03
C ALA A 9 -10.51 18.62 1.61
N GLY A 10 -11.80 18.24 1.64
CA GLY A 10 -12.25 16.91 2.06
C GLY A 10 -11.96 15.81 1.03
N LEU A 11 -11.86 16.15 -0.26
CA LEU A 11 -11.50 15.25 -1.36
C LEU A 11 -10.01 14.91 -1.34
N VAL A 12 -9.17 15.77 -0.75
CA VAL A 12 -7.72 15.58 -0.63
C VAL A 12 -7.27 15.11 0.76
N VAL A 13 -8.09 15.21 1.79
CA VAL A 13 -7.79 14.57 3.09
C VAL A 13 -7.98 13.05 2.99
N PHE A 14 -7.02 12.38 2.37
CA PHE A 14 -6.76 10.95 2.58
C PHE A 14 -5.28 10.57 2.42
N THR A 15 -4.39 11.51 2.69
CA THR A 15 -2.94 11.37 2.53
C THR A 15 -2.20 12.18 3.58
N MET A 16 -2.33 11.74 4.84
CA MET A 16 -1.31 11.98 5.87
C MET A 16 -1.27 10.77 6.81
N ILE A 17 -0.57 9.71 6.38
CA ILE A 17 0.24 8.92 7.31
C ILE A 17 1.53 8.61 6.55
N PHE A 18 2.44 9.57 6.57
CA PHE A 18 3.89 9.35 6.49
C PHE A 18 4.54 10.43 7.37
N GLY A 19 5.12 9.98 8.47
CA GLY A 19 6.19 10.65 9.22
C GLY A 19 5.90 12.00 9.90
N LEU A 20 5.72 11.97 11.24
CA LEU A 20 6.60 12.67 12.18
C LEU A 20 6.28 12.21 13.61
N ALA A 21 6.97 11.17 14.07
CA ALA A 21 7.18 10.96 15.49
C ALA A 21 8.32 11.89 15.94
N ALA A 22 8.00 12.85 16.82
CA ALA A 22 8.67 13.08 18.12
C ALA A 22 8.47 14.53 18.61
N CYS A 23 7.77 14.70 19.74
CA CYS A 23 8.40 15.18 20.98
C CYS A 23 7.46 15.07 22.20
N SER A 24 8.06 14.59 23.28
CA SER A 24 7.54 14.16 24.58
C SER A 24 6.85 15.21 25.46
N GLY A 25 6.05 14.73 26.44
CA GLY A 25 5.77 15.48 27.67
C GLY A 25 4.93 14.74 28.73
N LYS A 26 5.59 14.02 29.64
CA LYS A 26 5.03 13.45 30.91
C LYS A 26 4.42 14.54 31.82
N LYS A 27 3.28 14.27 32.48
CA LYS A 27 3.17 14.04 33.96
C LYS A 27 1.72 13.97 34.51
N ASP A 28 1.55 12.97 35.41
CA ASP A 28 0.78 12.90 36.69
C ASP A 28 -0.73 13.27 36.69
N SER A 29 -1.68 12.57 37.34
CA SER A 29 -1.69 11.66 38.51
C SER A 29 -3.10 11.05 38.71
N GLU A 30 -3.16 9.83 39.30
CA GLU A 30 -4.17 9.25 40.24
C GLU A 30 -5.68 9.31 39.87
N ASP A 31 -6.51 8.28 40.08
CA ASP A 31 -6.74 7.58 41.35
C ASP A 31 -7.66 6.33 41.19
N LYS A 32 -7.37 5.30 42.00
CA LYS A 32 -8.25 4.24 42.60
C LYS A 32 -9.06 3.23 41.77
N ALA A 33 -8.63 1.97 41.94
CA ALA A 33 -9.47 0.76 41.92
C ALA A 33 -10.53 0.75 43.05
N PRO A 34 -11.52 -0.16 42.96
CA PRO A 34 -11.46 -1.25 43.93
C PRO A 34 -11.68 -2.65 43.34
N ASP A 35 -11.00 -3.59 43.99
CA ASP A 35 -11.12 -5.04 43.89
C ASP A 35 -12.56 -5.57 43.80
N LYS A 36 -12.76 -6.59 42.96
CA LYS A 36 -13.58 -7.76 43.32
C LYS A 36 -13.08 -9.02 42.63
N LYS A 37 -12.51 -9.90 43.46
CA LYS A 37 -12.25 -11.32 43.21
C LYS A 37 -13.50 -12.03 42.66
N ILE A 38 -13.37 -12.78 41.57
CA ILE A 38 -14.18 -13.97 41.32
C ILE A 38 -13.28 -15.08 40.76
N GLU A 39 -13.45 -16.26 41.34
CA GLU A 39 -12.64 -17.46 41.21
C GLU A 39 -12.77 -18.20 39.87
N LYS A 40 -11.70 -18.94 39.56
CA LYS A 40 -11.60 -19.97 38.51
C LYS A 40 -12.79 -20.92 38.48
N LYS A 41 -13.30 -21.21 37.28
CA LYS A 41 -13.64 -22.59 36.87
C LYS A 41 -13.27 -22.83 35.41
N ALA A 42 -12.36 -23.76 35.22
CA ALA A 42 -12.12 -24.44 33.96
C ALA A 42 -13.28 -25.42 33.73
N ASP A 43 -13.85 -25.42 32.53
CA ASP A 43 -14.59 -26.56 32.02
C ASP A 43 -14.09 -26.90 30.62
N LYS A 44 -13.34 -28.00 30.57
CA LYS A 44 -13.08 -28.77 29.36
C LYS A 44 -14.41 -29.28 28.81
N LYS A 45 -14.60 -29.17 27.50
CA LYS A 45 -15.42 -30.13 26.76
C LYS A 45 -14.64 -30.65 25.56
N ASP A 46 -14.17 -31.87 25.76
CA ASP A 46 -13.75 -32.81 24.73
C ASP A 46 -14.91 -33.04 23.73
N ARG A 47 -14.57 -33.06 22.44
CA ARG A 47 -15.19 -33.96 21.46
C ARG A 47 -14.11 -34.47 20.51
N ASP A 48 -13.60 -35.65 20.84
CA ASP A 48 -13.14 -36.65 19.87
C ASP A 48 -14.32 -37.01 18.95
N ASP A 49 -14.06 -37.14 17.65
CA ASP A 49 -14.39 -38.40 16.97
C ASP A 49 -13.44 -38.71 15.81
N LYS A 50 -12.96 -39.95 15.82
CA LYS A 50 -12.12 -40.62 14.82
C LYS A 50 -13.03 -41.13 13.70
N THR A 51 -12.59 -41.28 12.45
CA THR A 51 -11.96 -42.50 11.89
C THR A 51 -11.69 -42.23 10.40
N SER A 52 -10.45 -42.36 9.90
CA SER A 52 -9.85 -43.53 9.21
C SER A 52 -10.64 -44.00 7.96
N ASP A 53 -10.08 -44.42 6.83
CA ASP A 53 -8.72 -44.78 6.39
C ASP A 53 -8.79 -45.03 4.87
N LYS A 54 -7.73 -44.72 4.10
CA LYS A 54 -7.16 -45.67 3.11
C LYS A 54 -5.91 -45.13 2.39
N LYS A 55 -4.78 -45.70 2.82
CA LYS A 55 -3.52 -45.91 2.07
C LYS A 55 -3.75 -46.36 0.62
N LYS A 56 -2.87 -45.87 -0.27
CA LYS A 56 -2.20 -46.69 -1.29
C LYS A 56 -0.79 -46.14 -1.58
N GLU A 57 0.21 -46.82 -1.05
CA GLU A 57 1.60 -46.73 -1.52
C GLU A 57 1.72 -47.30 -2.94
N LYS A 58 2.56 -46.68 -3.77
CA LYS A 58 3.28 -47.37 -4.85
C LYS A 58 4.72 -46.90 -4.89
N LYS A 59 5.63 -47.88 -4.88
CA LYS A 59 7.08 -47.75 -4.81
C LYS A 59 7.70 -48.05 -6.18
N VAL A 60 8.79 -47.34 -6.45
CA VAL A 60 9.93 -47.64 -7.35
C VAL A 60 9.77 -47.49 -8.87
N GLY A 61 10.65 -46.64 -9.41
CA GLY A 61 11.06 -46.63 -10.82
C GLY A 61 12.32 -45.79 -11.01
N LYS A 62 13.47 -46.28 -10.54
CA LYS A 62 14.81 -45.73 -10.78
C LYS A 62 15.10 -45.80 -12.29
N LYS A 63 15.37 -44.68 -12.94
CA LYS A 63 16.00 -44.62 -14.27
C LYS A 63 17.10 -43.57 -14.25
N ASP A 64 18.32 -44.06 -14.19
CA ASP A 64 19.54 -43.32 -14.52
C ASP A 64 19.44 -42.79 -15.95
N LYS A 65 19.62 -41.48 -16.14
CA LYS A 65 19.90 -40.92 -17.46
C LYS A 65 20.77 -39.66 -17.38
N LYS A 66 22.07 -39.93 -17.54
CA LYS A 66 23.13 -39.10 -18.13
C LYS A 66 23.19 -37.63 -17.69
N ASP A 67 24.22 -37.34 -16.90
CA ASP A 67 24.95 -36.07 -16.93
C ASP A 67 25.06 -35.55 -18.36
N LYS A 68 24.27 -34.51 -18.64
CA LYS A 68 24.69 -33.45 -19.53
C LYS A 68 25.24 -32.37 -18.63
N THR A 69 26.56 -32.29 -18.55
CA THR A 69 27.28 -31.04 -18.30
C THR A 69 26.70 -29.99 -19.25
N SER A 70 25.71 -29.24 -18.78
CA SER A 70 25.39 -27.96 -19.38
C SER A 70 26.46 -27.02 -18.89
N ASP A 71 27.32 -26.58 -19.79
CA ASP A 71 28.13 -25.39 -19.61
C ASP A 71 27.20 -24.28 -19.06
N LYS A 72 27.28 -24.04 -17.75
CA LYS A 72 26.65 -22.88 -17.14
C LYS A 72 27.35 -21.69 -17.76
N LYS A 73 26.67 -21.02 -18.71
CA LYS A 73 26.82 -19.58 -18.80
C LYS A 73 26.74 -19.07 -17.36
N LYS A 74 27.75 -18.33 -16.91
CA LYS A 74 27.56 -17.48 -15.74
C LYS A 74 26.33 -16.63 -16.08
N ASP A 75 25.19 -16.96 -15.49
CA ASP A 75 24.06 -16.04 -15.46
C ASP A 75 24.59 -14.84 -14.70
N GLU A 76 24.98 -13.82 -15.45
CA GLU A 76 25.28 -12.54 -14.85
C GLU A 76 23.95 -12.02 -14.29
N SER A 77 23.88 -11.88 -12.97
CA SER A 77 22.70 -11.30 -12.33
C SER A 77 22.35 -9.96 -12.98
N GLU A 78 21.06 -9.73 -13.22
CA GLU A 78 20.55 -8.43 -13.69
C GLU A 78 20.66 -7.33 -12.61
N PHE A 79 20.85 -7.73 -11.36
CA PHE A 79 20.90 -6.85 -10.19
C PHE A 79 22.35 -6.45 -9.87
N LYS A 80 22.97 -5.66 -10.74
CA LYS A 80 24.34 -5.12 -10.53
C LYS A 80 24.28 -3.66 -10.03
N GLY A 81 25.26 -3.26 -9.21
CA GLY A 81 25.28 -1.92 -8.63
C GLY A 81 24.16 -1.71 -7.62
N GLU A 82 23.86 -0.45 -7.32
CA GLU A 82 22.75 -0.05 -6.45
C GLU A 82 21.48 0.15 -7.27
N GLY A 83 20.34 -0.34 -6.77
CA GLY A 83 19.08 -0.19 -7.48
C GLY A 83 17.86 -0.53 -6.64
N GLU A 84 16.70 -0.29 -7.24
CA GLU A 84 15.38 -0.57 -6.68
C GLU A 84 14.57 -1.44 -7.63
N VAL A 85 13.75 -2.34 -7.08
CA VAL A 85 12.80 -3.13 -7.85
C VAL A 85 11.48 -3.28 -7.11
N ILE A 86 10.40 -3.10 -7.85
CA ILE A 86 9.03 -3.12 -7.31
C ILE A 86 8.31 -4.36 -7.83
N PHE A 87 7.72 -5.12 -6.91
CA PHE A 87 6.87 -6.26 -7.21
C PHE A 87 5.48 -6.02 -6.66
N THR A 88 4.48 -6.22 -7.50
CA THR A 88 3.08 -6.05 -7.12
C THR A 88 2.32 -7.34 -7.25
N LYS A 89 1.39 -7.56 -6.34
CA LYS A 89 0.39 -8.60 -6.44
C LYS A 89 -0.97 -7.91 -6.37
N PRO A 90 -1.64 -7.69 -7.52
CA PRO A 90 -3.01 -7.19 -7.49
C PRO A 90 -3.89 -8.20 -6.76
N GLN A 91 -5.07 -7.74 -6.34
CA GLN A 91 -6.05 -8.61 -5.68
C GLN A 91 -6.23 -9.89 -6.51
N LYS A 92 -5.87 -11.04 -5.93
CA LYS A 92 -6.33 -12.32 -6.44
C LYS A 92 -7.76 -12.52 -5.93
N ASP A 93 -8.62 -13.02 -6.79
CA ASP A 93 -9.96 -13.55 -6.47
C ASP A 93 -9.86 -14.81 -5.58
N ASP A 94 -9.01 -14.77 -4.56
CA ASP A 94 -9.04 -15.77 -3.50
C ASP A 94 -10.17 -15.37 -2.56
N ASP A 95 -11.28 -16.10 -2.70
CA ASP A 95 -12.54 -15.90 -1.97
C ASP A 95 -12.35 -15.79 -0.45
N ALA A 96 -11.23 -16.27 0.11
CA ALA A 96 -11.01 -16.24 1.54
C ALA A 96 -10.52 -14.88 2.07
N ARG A 97 -9.53 -14.24 1.44
CA ARG A 97 -8.88 -12.99 1.92
C ARG A 97 -8.20 -12.23 0.78
N PRO A 98 -8.94 -11.39 0.03
CA PRO A 98 -8.34 -10.61 -1.05
C PRO A 98 -7.30 -9.61 -0.52
N MET A 99 -6.05 -9.81 -0.94
CA MET A 99 -4.90 -9.00 -0.55
C MET A 99 -4.31 -8.30 -1.77
N ARG A 100 -4.12 -6.99 -1.65
CA ARG A 100 -3.26 -6.21 -2.54
C ARG A 100 -1.93 -6.04 -1.84
N ARG A 101 -0.83 -6.32 -2.52
CA ARG A 101 0.51 -6.22 -1.92
C ARG A 101 1.52 -5.62 -2.87
N VAL A 102 2.36 -4.73 -2.36
CA VAL A 102 3.46 -4.09 -3.07
C VAL A 102 4.73 -4.30 -2.25
N ARG A 103 5.78 -4.80 -2.88
CA ARG A 103 7.08 -5.04 -2.26
C ARG A 103 8.13 -4.28 -3.03
N ILE A 104 8.82 -3.38 -2.36
CA ILE A 104 9.84 -2.53 -2.94
C ILE A 104 11.17 -2.91 -2.29
N TYR A 105 12.05 -3.47 -3.09
CA TYR A 105 13.36 -3.91 -2.64
C TYR A 105 14.42 -2.94 -3.10
N LYS A 106 15.26 -2.48 -2.17
CA LYS A 106 16.54 -1.85 -2.50
C LYS A 106 17.64 -2.89 -2.41
N TYR A 107 18.57 -2.86 -3.35
CA TYR A 107 19.67 -3.82 -3.43
C TYR A 107 20.98 -3.17 -3.82
N LYS A 108 22.08 -3.86 -3.51
CA LYS A 108 23.44 -3.57 -3.95
C LYS A 108 24.14 -4.84 -4.39
N ASP A 109 24.54 -4.93 -5.65
CA ASP A 109 25.26 -6.07 -6.23
C ASP A 109 24.59 -7.42 -5.88
N ASN A 110 23.30 -7.54 -6.21
CA ASN A 110 22.41 -8.67 -5.93
C ASN A 110 22.08 -8.89 -4.44
N LYS A 111 22.71 -8.19 -3.50
CA LYS A 111 22.36 -8.25 -2.08
C LYS A 111 21.23 -7.27 -1.76
N ILE A 112 20.13 -7.76 -1.21
CA ILE A 112 19.02 -6.93 -0.72
C ILE A 112 19.48 -6.21 0.55
N ILE A 113 19.27 -4.89 0.59
CA ILE A 113 19.62 -4.04 1.73
C ILE A 113 18.39 -3.56 2.50
N SER A 114 17.24 -3.42 1.83
CA SER A 114 15.98 -3.09 2.48
C SER A 114 14.76 -3.62 1.73
N LEU A 115 13.65 -3.74 2.44
CA LEU A 115 12.33 -4.07 1.91
C LEU A 115 11.30 -3.12 2.51
N GLU A 116 10.52 -2.46 1.66
CA GLU A 116 9.26 -1.81 2.02
C GLU A 116 8.12 -2.67 1.50
N ASP A 117 7.31 -3.22 2.40
CA ASP A 117 6.21 -4.15 2.11
C ASP A 117 4.88 -3.53 2.51
N LYS A 118 4.05 -3.20 1.52
CA LYS A 118 2.72 -2.61 1.70
C LYS A 118 1.67 -3.68 1.44
N ALA A 119 0.88 -4.00 2.45
CA ALA A 119 -0.25 -4.93 2.34
C ALA A 119 -1.57 -4.23 2.68
N SER A 120 -2.59 -4.46 1.85
CA SER A 120 -3.96 -4.02 2.10
C SER A 120 -4.84 -5.25 2.07
N ILE A 121 -5.40 -5.62 3.23
CA ILE A 121 -6.06 -6.91 3.47
C ILE A 121 -7.50 -6.64 3.88
N ARG A 122 -8.48 -7.27 3.21
CA ARG A 122 -9.87 -7.19 3.69
C ARG A 122 -10.05 -7.97 4.99
N LEU A 123 -10.86 -7.41 5.88
CA LEU A 123 -11.25 -8.05 7.15
C LEU A 123 -12.17 -9.25 6.93
N GLN A 124 -12.97 -9.22 5.86
CA GLN A 124 -13.84 -10.31 5.40
C GLN A 124 -13.75 -10.47 3.87
N PRO A 125 -14.13 -11.64 3.34
CA PRO A 125 -14.33 -11.86 1.91
C PRO A 125 -15.16 -10.78 1.23
N GLU A 126 -15.01 -10.70 -0.09
CA GLU A 126 -15.81 -9.79 -0.90
C GLU A 126 -17.31 -10.12 -0.85
N GLY A 127 -18.14 -9.08 -0.76
CA GLY A 127 -19.58 -9.21 -0.57
C GLY A 127 -20.03 -9.60 0.85
N THR A 128 -19.10 -9.79 1.80
CA THR A 128 -19.43 -10.08 3.19
C THR A 128 -19.34 -8.80 4.04
N GLU A 129 -20.35 -8.59 4.88
CA GLU A 129 -20.40 -7.46 5.80
C GLU A 129 -19.30 -7.57 6.87
N VAL A 130 -18.60 -6.47 7.12
CA VAL A 130 -17.59 -6.38 8.17
C VAL A 130 -18.22 -5.85 9.45
N THR A 131 -18.20 -6.68 10.50
CA THR A 131 -18.78 -6.34 11.80
C THR A 131 -17.79 -5.58 12.70
N PRO A 132 -18.26 -4.91 13.76
CA PRO A 132 -17.37 -4.33 14.78
C PRO A 132 -16.43 -5.35 15.42
N GLU A 133 -16.89 -6.58 15.65
CA GLU A 133 -16.07 -7.67 16.19
C GLU A 133 -14.91 -8.02 15.24
N ASN A 134 -15.12 -7.98 13.93
CA ASN A 134 -14.03 -8.21 12.98
C ASN A 134 -12.94 -7.14 13.09
N ARG A 135 -13.32 -5.89 13.33
CA ARG A 135 -12.37 -4.79 13.55
C ARG A 135 -11.66 -4.92 14.90
N GLU A 136 -12.37 -5.31 15.95
CA GLU A 136 -11.79 -5.55 17.28
C GLU A 136 -10.74 -6.67 17.23
N ILE A 137 -11.07 -7.81 16.61
CA ILE A 137 -10.12 -8.92 16.40
C ILE A 137 -8.92 -8.46 15.57
N ALA A 138 -9.15 -7.62 14.54
CA ALA A 138 -8.06 -7.15 13.71
C ALA A 138 -7.12 -6.21 14.47
N GLN A 139 -7.67 -5.32 15.30
CA GLN A 139 -6.93 -4.45 16.20
C GLN A 139 -6.08 -5.28 17.18
N GLU A 140 -6.71 -6.17 17.93
CA GLU A 140 -6.04 -6.98 18.95
C GLU A 140 -4.95 -7.87 18.33
N VAL A 141 -5.30 -8.67 17.31
CA VAL A 141 -4.39 -9.71 16.80
C VAL A 141 -3.34 -9.15 15.85
N TYR A 142 -3.71 -8.31 14.88
CA TYR A 142 -2.76 -7.88 13.84
C TYR A 142 -1.96 -6.65 14.25
N ILE A 143 -2.55 -5.77 15.06
CA ILE A 143 -1.93 -4.51 15.45
C ILE A 143 -1.24 -4.70 16.80
N ASP A 144 -2.01 -4.93 17.85
CA ASP A 144 -1.50 -4.86 19.23
C ASP A 144 -0.61 -6.06 19.58
N GLU A 145 -0.98 -7.27 19.17
CA GLU A 145 -0.21 -8.49 19.48
C GLU A 145 0.94 -8.76 18.50
N ARG A 146 0.84 -8.29 17.25
CA ARG A 146 1.82 -8.63 16.20
C ARG A 146 2.66 -7.45 15.77
N ALA A 147 2.05 -6.46 15.13
CA ALA A 147 2.77 -5.30 14.62
C ALA A 147 3.54 -4.59 15.75
N ASP A 148 2.88 -4.39 16.89
CA ASP A 148 3.44 -3.67 18.03
C ASP A 148 4.61 -4.36 18.72
N VAL A 149 4.66 -5.70 18.64
CA VAL A 149 5.76 -6.52 19.14
C VAL A 149 6.90 -6.57 18.12
N ILE A 150 6.60 -6.83 16.85
CA ILE A 150 7.62 -6.94 15.80
C ILE A 150 8.35 -5.60 15.58
N LYS A 151 7.65 -4.47 15.66
CA LYS A 151 8.26 -3.13 15.50
C LYS A 151 9.28 -2.76 16.59
N GLN A 152 9.37 -3.54 17.68
CA GLN A 152 10.39 -3.32 18.70
C GLN A 152 11.77 -3.84 18.28
N VAL A 153 11.82 -4.72 17.27
CA VAL A 153 13.08 -5.26 16.76
C VAL A 153 13.82 -4.17 15.97
N ASN A 154 15.10 -3.99 16.28
CA ASN A 154 15.93 -3.00 15.60
C ASN A 154 15.95 -3.25 14.08
N GLY A 155 15.82 -2.20 13.27
CA GLY A 155 15.77 -2.32 11.81
C GLY A 155 14.41 -2.71 11.23
N ILE A 156 13.35 -2.70 12.04
CA ILE A 156 11.97 -2.84 11.55
C ILE A 156 11.15 -1.61 11.93
N ASP A 157 10.42 -1.07 10.96
CA ASP A 157 9.36 -0.09 11.20
C ASP A 157 8.03 -0.64 10.66
N ILE A 158 6.95 -0.40 11.39
CA ILE A 158 5.62 -0.87 11.04
C ILE A 158 4.60 0.23 11.30
N GLU A 159 3.93 0.63 10.23
CA GLU A 159 2.77 1.49 10.28
C GLU A 159 1.54 0.71 9.87
N THR A 160 0.47 0.90 10.63
CA THR A 160 -0.79 0.18 10.44
C THR A 160 -1.95 1.15 10.50
N TYR A 161 -2.90 0.98 9.58
CA TYR A 161 -4.17 1.67 9.55
C TYR A 161 -5.33 0.68 9.47
N LEU A 162 -6.25 0.75 10.43
CA LEU A 162 -7.47 -0.05 10.44
C LEU A 162 -8.63 0.80 9.89
N GLY A 163 -9.05 0.50 8.67
CA GLY A 163 -10.25 1.07 8.06
C GLY A 163 -11.50 0.21 8.28
N ASP A 164 -12.62 0.65 7.71
CA ASP A 164 -13.91 -0.01 7.90
C ASP A 164 -13.96 -1.43 7.32
N GLU A 165 -13.38 -1.62 6.13
CA GLU A 165 -13.39 -2.90 5.41
C GLU A 165 -12.02 -3.59 5.35
N ARG A 166 -10.94 -2.82 5.53
CA ARG A 166 -9.56 -3.25 5.29
C ARG A 166 -8.65 -2.80 6.40
N TYR A 167 -7.67 -3.64 6.68
CA TYR A 167 -6.46 -3.27 7.41
C TYR A 167 -5.34 -3.06 6.40
N GLU A 168 -4.63 -1.96 6.56
CA GLU A 168 -3.53 -1.52 5.72
C GLU A 168 -2.25 -1.47 6.56
N GLN A 169 -1.20 -2.13 6.10
CA GLN A 169 0.09 -2.19 6.79
C GLN A 169 1.23 -1.87 5.83
N THR A 170 2.12 -1.01 6.28
CA THR A 170 3.44 -0.80 5.69
C THR A 170 4.48 -1.32 6.67
N THR A 171 5.32 -2.23 6.21
CA THR A 171 6.46 -2.73 6.99
C THR A 171 7.75 -2.43 6.26
N ILE A 172 8.67 -1.74 6.92
CA ILE A 172 10.01 -1.44 6.41
C ILE A 172 11.01 -2.31 7.17
N TYR A 173 11.81 -3.06 6.43
CA TYR A 173 12.96 -3.81 6.94
C TYR A 173 14.24 -3.15 6.44
N ASP A 174 15.09 -2.72 7.34
CA ASP A 174 16.48 -2.33 7.06
C ASP A 174 17.42 -3.49 7.41
N TYR A 175 17.73 -4.31 6.40
CA TYR A 175 18.58 -5.49 6.56
C TYR A 175 20.05 -5.14 6.83
N THR A 176 20.43 -3.86 6.82
CA THR A 176 21.79 -3.44 7.18
C THR A 176 21.99 -3.34 8.69
N VAL A 177 20.91 -3.17 9.45
CA VAL A 177 20.92 -3.05 10.92
C VAL A 177 20.00 -4.03 11.64
N LEU A 178 19.19 -4.79 10.89
CA LEU A 178 18.26 -5.78 11.46
C LEU A 178 18.98 -6.80 12.34
N ASP A 179 18.51 -6.95 13.58
CA ASP A 179 18.90 -8.05 14.46
C ASP A 179 18.08 -9.30 14.07
N PHE A 180 18.67 -10.14 13.22
CA PHE A 180 18.01 -11.34 12.73
C PHE A 180 17.74 -12.35 13.86
N ASP A 181 18.63 -12.50 14.84
CA ASP A 181 18.44 -13.43 15.97
C ASP A 181 17.25 -13.00 16.85
N GLU A 182 17.14 -11.69 17.13
CA GLU A 182 16.01 -11.13 17.87
C GLU A 182 14.71 -11.24 17.07
N TYR A 183 14.75 -10.92 15.78
CA TYR A 183 13.60 -11.07 14.87
C TYR A 183 13.07 -12.50 14.89
N ASP A 184 13.95 -13.48 14.68
CA ASP A 184 13.59 -14.90 14.62
C ASP A 184 12.99 -15.40 15.93
N LYS A 185 13.49 -14.89 17.06
CA LYS A 185 12.94 -15.18 18.39
C LYS A 185 11.53 -14.60 18.53
N VAL A 186 11.33 -13.33 18.18
CA VAL A 186 10.02 -12.65 18.26
C VAL A 186 8.98 -13.35 17.38
N ILE A 187 9.34 -13.69 16.14
CA ILE A 187 8.47 -14.40 15.20
C ILE A 187 8.06 -15.79 15.75
N LYS A 188 9.00 -16.54 16.34
CA LYS A 188 8.70 -17.82 17.01
C LYS A 188 7.77 -17.66 18.21
N GLU A 189 7.97 -16.63 19.04
CA GLU A 189 7.11 -16.33 20.19
C GLU A 189 5.67 -15.99 19.77
N LEU A 190 5.50 -15.36 18.61
CA LEU A 190 4.20 -15.07 17.99
C LEU A 190 3.58 -16.29 17.27
N GLY A 191 4.22 -17.47 17.35
CA GLY A 191 3.74 -18.69 16.70
C GLY A 191 3.86 -18.68 15.17
N MET A 192 4.71 -17.82 14.62
CA MET A 192 5.01 -17.73 13.20
C MET A 192 6.27 -18.54 12.87
N GLU A 193 6.35 -19.04 11.64
CA GLU A 193 7.53 -19.80 11.21
C GLU A 193 8.69 -18.84 10.87
N PRO A 194 9.90 -19.08 11.42
CA PRO A 194 11.10 -18.35 11.04
C PRO A 194 11.48 -18.64 9.59
N VAL A 195 12.38 -17.83 9.05
CA VAL A 195 12.84 -17.97 7.68
C VAL A 195 14.06 -18.90 7.62
N ASP A 196 13.91 -20.10 7.06
CA ASP A 196 14.93 -21.17 7.08
C ASP A 196 16.29 -20.86 6.40
N ASP A 197 16.40 -19.78 5.59
CA ASP A 197 17.64 -19.45 4.85
C ASP A 197 17.75 -17.93 4.52
N GLU A 198 18.10 -17.14 5.54
CA GLU A 198 18.15 -15.68 5.49
C GLU A 198 19.14 -15.14 4.45
N GLU A 199 20.38 -15.64 4.42
CA GLU A 199 21.43 -15.18 3.50
C GLU A 199 21.07 -15.43 2.03
N LYS A 200 20.34 -16.51 1.75
CA LYS A 200 19.89 -16.83 0.39
C LYS A 200 18.65 -16.04 0.00
N LEU A 201 17.81 -15.64 0.95
CA LEU A 201 16.62 -14.82 0.71
C LEU A 201 16.92 -13.33 0.63
N LEU A 202 18.12 -12.91 1.04
CA LEU A 202 18.70 -11.59 0.78
C LEU A 202 19.40 -11.50 -0.58
N GLN A 203 19.24 -12.49 -1.46
CA GLN A 203 19.71 -12.40 -2.86
C GLN A 203 18.55 -12.03 -3.78
N MET A 204 18.70 -10.93 -4.52
CA MET A 204 17.64 -10.32 -5.31
C MET A 204 17.20 -11.21 -6.48
N ASP A 205 18.13 -11.92 -7.14
CA ASP A 205 17.82 -12.90 -8.19
C ASP A 205 16.94 -14.05 -7.69
N ILE A 206 17.30 -14.64 -6.54
CA ILE A 206 16.53 -15.71 -5.90
C ILE A 206 15.14 -15.18 -5.49
N LYS A 207 15.11 -13.99 -4.88
CA LYS A 207 13.87 -13.37 -4.41
C LYS A 207 12.93 -12.99 -5.55
N ALA A 208 13.45 -12.37 -6.59
CA ALA A 208 12.70 -11.97 -7.79
C ALA A 208 12.05 -13.20 -8.44
N LYS A 209 12.82 -14.27 -8.64
CA LYS A 209 12.31 -15.52 -9.19
C LYS A 209 11.18 -16.11 -8.35
N ALA A 210 11.37 -16.19 -7.03
CA ALA A 210 10.35 -16.69 -6.11
C ALA A 210 9.08 -15.83 -6.11
N LEU A 211 9.19 -14.50 -6.21
CA LEU A 211 8.05 -13.60 -6.30
C LEU A 211 7.24 -13.82 -7.58
N LEU A 212 7.93 -13.91 -8.73
CA LEU A 212 7.29 -14.19 -10.02
C LEU A 212 6.58 -15.55 -10.02
N GLU A 213 7.21 -16.60 -9.47
CA GLU A 213 6.60 -17.93 -9.31
C GLU A 213 5.35 -17.89 -8.40
N ASN A 214 5.31 -16.97 -7.43
CA ASN A 214 4.16 -16.75 -6.54
C ASN A 214 3.09 -15.80 -7.11
N GLY A 215 3.22 -15.44 -8.38
CA GLY A 215 2.26 -14.64 -9.14
C GLY A 215 2.32 -13.14 -8.84
N TYR A 216 3.48 -12.63 -8.40
CA TYR A 216 3.74 -11.19 -8.44
C TYR A 216 4.12 -10.78 -9.87
N THR A 217 3.87 -9.53 -10.21
CA THR A 217 4.36 -8.85 -11.41
C THR A 217 5.46 -7.87 -11.02
N LYS A 218 6.53 -7.80 -11.82
CA LYS A 218 7.59 -6.79 -11.66
C LYS A 218 7.15 -5.52 -12.38
N ILE A 219 7.30 -4.37 -11.73
CA ILE A 219 7.19 -3.05 -12.37
C ILE A 219 8.61 -2.56 -12.62
N SER A 220 8.88 -2.11 -13.85
CA SER A 220 10.21 -1.70 -14.30
C SER A 220 10.17 -0.32 -14.94
N GLU A 221 11.29 0.41 -14.87
CA GLU A 221 11.39 1.72 -15.53
C GLU A 221 11.21 1.62 -17.05
N SER A 222 11.57 0.47 -17.64
CA SER A 222 11.35 0.22 -19.07
C SER A 222 9.88 0.21 -19.47
N ASP A 223 8.96 -0.01 -18.54
CA ASP A 223 7.51 0.05 -18.80
C ASP A 223 7.04 1.49 -19.08
N PHE A 224 7.84 2.49 -18.69
CA PHE A 224 7.52 3.92 -18.79
C PHE A 224 8.47 4.67 -19.72
N LYS A 225 9.26 3.98 -20.54
CA LYS A 225 10.23 4.62 -21.43
C LYS A 225 9.56 5.61 -22.41
N GLY A 226 10.13 6.81 -22.52
CA GLY A 226 9.64 7.90 -23.35
C GLY A 226 8.50 8.68 -22.71
N LYS A 227 7.82 9.52 -23.51
CA LYS A 227 6.70 10.34 -23.03
C LYS A 227 5.39 9.57 -23.06
N GLY A 228 4.62 9.64 -21.98
CA GLY A 228 3.33 8.99 -21.91
C GLY A 228 2.42 9.56 -20.82
N GLU A 229 1.25 8.98 -20.71
CA GLU A 229 0.26 9.29 -19.68
C GLU A 229 -0.42 8.01 -19.21
N LYS A 230 -0.68 7.91 -17.90
CA LYS A 230 -1.48 6.84 -17.29
C LYS A 230 -2.57 7.46 -16.43
N THR A 231 -3.81 6.98 -16.61
CA THR A 231 -4.97 7.41 -15.84
C THR A 231 -5.48 6.28 -14.98
N TYR A 232 -5.70 6.56 -13.69
CA TYR A 232 -6.24 5.64 -12.72
C TYR A 232 -7.52 6.21 -12.11
N MET A 233 -8.58 5.40 -12.08
CA MET A 233 -9.83 5.72 -11.41
C MET A 233 -9.83 5.13 -10.00
N ASP A 234 -10.34 5.86 -9.02
CA ASP A 234 -10.49 5.32 -7.67
C ASP A 234 -11.53 4.18 -7.61
N LYS A 235 -11.56 3.47 -6.47
CA LYS A 235 -12.42 2.29 -6.28
C LYS A 235 -13.92 2.64 -6.26
N GLU A 236 -14.25 3.88 -5.84
CA GLU A 236 -15.63 4.35 -5.68
C GLU A 236 -16.19 4.88 -7.00
N GLY A 237 -15.32 5.24 -7.95
CA GLY A 237 -15.69 5.85 -9.21
C GLY A 237 -15.81 7.37 -9.08
N GLY A 238 -15.67 8.06 -10.21
CA GLY A 238 -15.83 9.51 -10.28
C GLY A 238 -14.58 10.32 -9.90
N LYS A 239 -13.52 9.72 -9.35
CA LYS A 239 -12.19 10.38 -9.24
C LYS A 239 -11.18 9.74 -10.16
N PHE A 240 -10.48 10.56 -10.91
CA PHE A 240 -9.46 10.15 -11.88
C PHE A 240 -8.14 10.86 -11.59
N PHE A 241 -7.07 10.09 -11.51
CA PHE A 241 -5.70 10.56 -11.37
C PHE A 241 -4.94 10.25 -12.65
N SER A 242 -4.57 11.28 -13.40
CA SER A 242 -3.76 11.16 -14.61
C SER A 242 -2.33 11.63 -14.34
N PHE A 243 -1.37 10.80 -14.70
CA PHE A 243 0.05 11.02 -14.50
C PHE A 243 0.72 11.09 -15.87
N SER A 244 1.09 12.31 -16.31
CA SER A 244 1.92 12.49 -17.49
C SER A 244 3.40 12.37 -17.09
N TYR A 245 4.20 11.69 -17.89
CA TYR A 245 5.59 11.36 -17.57
C TYR A 245 6.52 11.44 -18.78
N ASP A 246 7.82 11.58 -18.50
CA ASP A 246 8.94 11.41 -19.44
C ASP A 246 9.93 10.41 -18.84
N ASP A 247 10.08 9.26 -19.50
CA ASP A 247 10.64 8.05 -18.93
C ASP A 247 9.96 7.71 -17.58
N ASN A 248 10.71 7.39 -16.53
CA ASN A 248 10.11 7.04 -15.25
C ASN A 248 9.63 8.28 -14.44
N ARG A 249 9.95 9.51 -14.85
CA ARG A 249 9.67 10.70 -14.04
C ARG A 249 8.35 11.35 -14.43
N ILE A 250 7.49 11.56 -13.44
CA ILE A 250 6.22 12.26 -13.59
C ILE A 250 6.50 13.76 -13.80
N THR A 251 5.88 14.32 -14.83
CA THR A 251 5.99 15.74 -15.19
C THR A 251 4.73 16.52 -14.90
N LYS A 252 3.57 15.84 -14.83
CA LYS A 252 2.28 16.45 -14.49
C LYS A 252 1.38 15.44 -13.78
N ILE A 253 0.73 15.89 -12.71
CA ILE A 253 -0.37 15.17 -12.06
C ILE A 253 -1.66 15.93 -12.31
N THR A 254 -2.71 15.23 -12.69
CA THR A 254 -4.05 15.80 -12.87
C THR A 254 -5.05 14.98 -12.06
N LEU A 255 -5.78 15.64 -11.16
CA LEU A 255 -6.93 15.10 -10.47
C LEU A 255 -8.20 15.65 -11.12
N SER A 256 -9.05 14.77 -11.60
CA SER A 256 -10.39 15.10 -12.11
C SER A 256 -11.45 14.42 -11.26
N VAL A 257 -12.47 15.17 -10.85
CA VAL A 257 -13.57 14.69 -10.01
C VAL A 257 -14.89 15.00 -10.68
N GLU A 258 -15.67 13.96 -10.97
CA GLU A 258 -17.06 14.04 -11.41
C GLU A 258 -17.96 14.35 -10.20
N ILE A 259 -18.73 15.43 -10.29
CA ILE A 259 -19.64 15.89 -9.23
C ILE A 259 -21.03 16.10 -9.82
N ALA A 260 -21.99 15.29 -9.38
CA ALA A 260 -23.39 15.43 -9.81
C ALA A 260 -23.98 16.72 -9.26
N TYR A 261 -24.79 17.44 -10.06
CA TYR A 261 -25.44 18.67 -9.58
C TYR A 261 -26.35 18.41 -8.37
N SER A 262 -26.94 17.21 -8.29
CA SER A 262 -27.78 16.76 -7.16
C SER A 262 -27.04 16.75 -5.82
N ASP A 263 -25.71 16.64 -5.85
CA ASP A 263 -24.87 16.58 -4.66
C ASP A 263 -24.35 17.98 -4.28
N THR A 264 -24.78 19.00 -5.01
CA THR A 264 -24.40 20.40 -4.83
C THR A 264 -25.60 21.28 -4.49
N GLU A 265 -25.32 22.55 -4.22
CA GLU A 265 -26.33 23.59 -4.03
C GLU A 265 -26.86 24.19 -5.34
N TYR A 266 -26.24 23.85 -6.48
CA TYR A 266 -26.60 24.40 -7.78
C TYR A 266 -27.85 23.72 -8.33
N SER A 267 -28.84 24.52 -8.69
CA SER A 267 -30.12 24.03 -9.24
C SER A 267 -30.11 23.91 -10.77
N SER A 268 -29.03 24.38 -11.43
CA SER A 268 -28.86 24.35 -12.89
C SER A 268 -27.38 24.36 -13.30
N LYS A 269 -27.11 23.97 -14.55
CA LYS A 269 -25.78 24.01 -15.20
C LYS A 269 -25.23 25.44 -15.28
N GLU A 270 -26.09 26.41 -15.59
CA GLU A 270 -25.74 27.82 -15.71
C GLU A 270 -25.32 28.40 -14.36
N GLU A 271 -26.07 28.09 -13.30
CA GLU A 271 -25.75 28.51 -11.93
C GLU A 271 -24.44 27.86 -11.43
N ALA A 272 -24.26 26.57 -11.72
CA ALA A 272 -23.02 25.86 -11.39
C ALA A 272 -21.82 26.47 -12.11
N ARG A 273 -21.96 26.84 -13.40
CA ARG A 273 -20.91 27.48 -14.16
C ARG A 273 -20.44 28.78 -13.51
N GLU A 274 -21.36 29.69 -13.25
CA GLU A 274 -21.02 30.98 -12.61
C GLU A 274 -20.42 30.77 -11.21
N GLY A 275 -21.01 29.88 -10.41
CA GLY A 275 -20.52 29.60 -9.06
C GLY A 275 -19.11 28.98 -9.02
N ILE A 276 -18.84 28.05 -9.92
CA ILE A 276 -17.56 27.33 -9.98
C ILE A 276 -16.47 28.20 -10.61
N GLU A 277 -16.76 28.95 -11.68
CA GLU A 277 -15.80 29.89 -12.27
C GLU A 277 -15.37 30.96 -11.26
N ASN A 278 -16.32 31.51 -10.50
CA ASN A 278 -16.01 32.42 -9.40
C ASN A 278 -15.16 31.74 -8.30
N THR A 279 -15.43 30.48 -8.00
CA THR A 279 -14.63 29.72 -7.03
C THR A 279 -13.21 29.53 -7.53
N ILE A 280 -13.02 29.15 -8.79
CA ILE A 280 -11.69 28.99 -9.42
C ILE A 280 -10.90 30.30 -9.38
N ALA A 281 -11.55 31.44 -9.65
CA ALA A 281 -10.92 32.76 -9.58
C ALA A 281 -10.47 33.16 -8.16
N GLU A 282 -11.09 32.59 -7.12
CA GLU A 282 -10.73 32.81 -5.70
C GLU A 282 -9.65 31.84 -5.18
N LEU A 283 -9.31 30.76 -5.93
CA LEU A 283 -8.32 29.77 -5.50
C LEU A 283 -6.89 30.31 -5.58
N PRO A 284 -5.96 29.78 -4.75
CA PRO A 284 -4.55 30.17 -4.77
C PRO A 284 -3.95 30.06 -6.18
N GLN A 285 -3.28 31.13 -6.62
CA GLN A 285 -2.61 31.17 -7.91
C GLN A 285 -1.15 30.73 -7.72
N ILE A 286 -0.94 29.43 -7.62
CA ILE A 286 0.38 28.81 -7.42
C ILE A 286 0.96 28.48 -8.80
N LYS A 287 2.25 28.74 -9.02
CA LYS A 287 2.87 28.57 -10.33
C LYS A 287 2.92 27.08 -10.70
N GLY A 288 2.29 26.72 -11.82
CA GLY A 288 2.21 25.33 -12.25
C GLY A 288 1.00 24.58 -11.68
N VAL A 289 0.17 25.22 -10.85
CA VAL A 289 -1.15 24.71 -10.50
C VAL A 289 -2.20 25.31 -11.43
N GLU A 290 -3.03 24.46 -12.02
CA GLU A 290 -4.13 24.87 -12.89
C GLU A 290 -5.45 24.25 -12.40
N TYR A 291 -6.51 25.05 -12.41
CA TYR A 291 -7.88 24.63 -12.08
C TYR A 291 -8.79 24.85 -13.29
N SER A 292 -9.65 23.89 -13.58
CA SER A 292 -10.65 24.01 -14.63
C SER A 292 -11.93 23.25 -14.28
N ALA A 293 -13.00 23.55 -15.00
CA ALA A 293 -14.25 22.81 -14.91
C ALA A 293 -14.86 22.58 -16.28
N GLU A 294 -15.37 21.37 -16.50
CA GLU A 294 -16.14 20.97 -17.67
C GLU A 294 -17.57 20.64 -17.25
N TYR A 295 -18.57 21.07 -18.01
CA TYR A 295 -19.97 21.04 -17.58
C TYR A 295 -20.80 20.15 -18.49
N GLU A 296 -21.30 19.06 -17.92
CA GLU A 296 -22.26 18.16 -18.55
C GLU A 296 -23.69 18.49 -18.08
N ASP A 297 -24.68 17.74 -18.57
CA ASP A 297 -26.10 18.02 -18.29
C ASP A 297 -26.53 17.60 -16.87
N SER A 298 -25.94 16.54 -16.31
CA SER A 298 -26.27 16.03 -14.98
C SER A 298 -25.15 16.17 -13.94
N TYR A 299 -23.94 16.51 -14.38
CA TYR A 299 -22.77 16.67 -13.52
C TYR A 299 -21.80 17.69 -14.13
N PHE A 300 -20.76 18.03 -13.38
CA PHE A 300 -19.59 18.72 -13.89
C PHE A 300 -18.32 17.97 -13.46
N ILE A 301 -17.24 18.16 -14.20
CA ILE A 301 -15.92 17.63 -13.87
C ILE A 301 -15.08 18.80 -13.39
N PHE A 302 -14.68 18.78 -12.11
CA PHE A 302 -13.69 19.71 -11.59
C PHE A 302 -12.30 19.09 -11.74
N THR A 303 -11.38 19.84 -12.33
CA THR A 303 -10.00 19.38 -12.54
C THR A 303 -9.02 20.30 -11.85
N LYS A 304 -8.06 19.70 -11.13
CA LYS A 304 -6.88 20.35 -10.59
C LYS A 304 -5.64 19.65 -11.13
N SER A 305 -4.62 20.39 -11.52
CA SER A 305 -3.37 19.80 -11.97
C SER A 305 -2.13 20.51 -11.42
N TRP A 306 -1.07 19.72 -11.21
CA TRP A 306 0.25 20.15 -10.77
C TRP A 306 1.26 19.83 -11.88
N ASP A 307 1.82 20.87 -12.50
CA ASP A 307 2.78 20.81 -13.59
C ASP A 307 4.20 21.08 -13.07
N PHE A 308 4.98 20.02 -12.92
CA PHE A 308 6.35 20.04 -12.40
C PHE A 308 7.38 20.59 -13.41
N VAL A 309 6.95 20.94 -14.64
CA VAL A 309 7.78 21.70 -15.58
C VAL A 309 7.69 23.20 -15.28
N LYS A 310 6.58 23.65 -14.69
CA LYS A 310 6.32 25.06 -14.37
C LYS A 310 6.58 25.39 -12.90
N GLY A 311 6.21 24.50 -11.97
CA GLY A 311 6.44 24.60 -10.53
C GLY A 311 7.40 23.52 -10.01
N SER A 312 7.56 23.42 -8.69
CA SER A 312 8.35 22.36 -8.04
C SER A 312 7.53 21.57 -7.01
N PHE A 313 8.03 20.40 -6.64
CA PHE A 313 7.41 19.58 -5.60
C PHE A 313 7.33 20.32 -4.27
N GLU A 314 8.43 20.98 -3.87
CA GLU A 314 8.53 21.74 -2.62
C GLU A 314 7.58 22.95 -2.60
N GLU A 315 7.44 23.66 -3.73
CA GLU A 315 6.49 24.78 -3.86
C GLU A 315 5.05 24.29 -3.68
N PHE A 316 4.70 23.14 -4.28
CA PHE A 316 3.37 22.57 -4.10
C PHE A 316 3.14 22.07 -2.66
N GLU A 317 4.12 21.41 -2.06
CA GLU A 317 4.03 20.92 -0.67
C GLU A 317 3.87 22.07 0.35
N GLU A 318 4.55 23.20 0.13
CA GLU A 318 4.49 24.34 1.04
C GLU A 318 3.24 25.22 0.81
N GLU A 319 2.89 25.49 -0.44
CA GLU A 319 1.89 26.51 -0.78
C GLU A 319 0.48 25.94 -1.05
N ASP A 320 0.38 24.66 -1.44
CA ASP A 320 -0.89 24.05 -1.80
C ASP A 320 -1.36 23.06 -0.72
N PRO A 321 -2.38 23.42 0.10
CA PRO A 321 -2.89 22.54 1.15
C PRO A 321 -3.56 21.27 0.60
N ASP A 322 -3.91 21.25 -0.70
CA ASP A 322 -4.40 20.04 -1.35
C ASP A 322 -3.32 19.30 -2.18
N PHE A 323 -2.04 19.62 -2.01
CA PHE A 323 -0.97 18.76 -2.51
C PHE A 323 -0.60 17.73 -1.44
N ALA A 324 -0.73 16.44 -1.79
CA ALA A 324 -0.59 15.37 -0.80
C ALA A 324 0.15 14.13 -1.34
N PHE A 325 1.04 14.38 -2.30
CA PHE A 325 1.99 13.41 -2.81
C PHE A 325 3.30 13.53 -2.01
N ILE A 326 4.07 12.45 -1.96
CA ILE A 326 5.44 12.44 -1.41
C ILE A 326 6.46 12.43 -2.56
N GLU A 327 7.72 12.78 -2.32
CA GLU A 327 8.71 12.92 -3.39
C GLU A 327 8.88 11.61 -4.19
N GLU A 328 8.79 10.45 -3.53
CA GLU A 328 8.85 9.14 -4.17
C GLU A 328 7.68 8.89 -5.14
N ASP A 329 6.54 9.57 -4.97
CA ASP A 329 5.41 9.46 -5.90
C ASP A 329 5.72 10.08 -7.27
N MET A 330 6.82 10.84 -7.41
CA MET A 330 7.25 11.45 -8.68
C MET A 330 7.80 10.46 -9.69
N TYR A 331 7.81 9.17 -9.36
CA TYR A 331 8.24 8.10 -10.25
C TYR A 331 7.07 7.20 -10.62
N MET A 332 6.90 6.93 -11.93
CA MET A 332 5.82 6.09 -12.44
C MET A 332 5.86 4.67 -11.90
N THR A 333 7.05 4.10 -11.70
CA THR A 333 7.20 2.78 -11.06
C THR A 333 6.58 2.74 -9.66
N ARG A 334 6.83 3.77 -8.84
CA ARG A 334 6.28 3.92 -7.50
C ARG A 334 4.78 4.21 -7.55
N MET A 335 4.34 5.08 -8.45
CA MET A 335 2.94 5.47 -8.56
C MET A 335 2.04 4.35 -9.08
N ALA A 336 2.47 3.60 -10.08
CA ALA A 336 1.76 2.41 -10.55
C ALA A 336 1.62 1.37 -9.42
N GLY A 337 2.68 1.17 -8.63
CA GLY A 337 2.62 0.33 -7.43
C GLY A 337 1.59 0.84 -6.42
N ARG A 338 1.60 2.14 -6.11
CA ARG A 338 0.64 2.78 -5.20
C ARG A 338 -0.79 2.67 -5.71
N ALA A 339 -1.05 2.86 -6.99
CA ALA A 339 -2.36 2.70 -7.60
C ALA A 339 -2.89 1.28 -7.38
N ILE A 340 -2.06 0.25 -7.60
CA ILE A 340 -2.43 -1.16 -7.32
C ILE A 340 -2.70 -1.37 -5.83
N TYR A 341 -1.87 -0.83 -4.95
CA TYR A 341 -2.05 -0.94 -3.50
C TYR A 341 -3.38 -0.34 -3.03
N ARG A 342 -3.74 0.83 -3.56
CA ARG A 342 -5.01 1.53 -3.30
C ARG A 342 -6.20 0.86 -4.01
N GLY A 343 -5.92 -0.03 -4.97
CA GLY A 343 -6.89 -0.68 -5.87
C GLY A 343 -7.59 0.30 -6.77
N TRP A 344 -6.85 1.29 -7.25
CA TRP A 344 -7.28 2.10 -8.38
C TRP A 344 -7.23 1.27 -9.65
N ILE A 345 -8.14 1.59 -10.58
CA ILE A 345 -8.33 0.87 -11.83
C ILE A 345 -7.74 1.72 -12.96
N GLU A 346 -6.77 1.18 -13.69
CA GLU A 346 -6.23 1.84 -14.88
C GLU A 346 -7.30 1.93 -15.98
N LYS A 347 -7.41 3.08 -16.64
CA LYS A 347 -8.43 3.38 -17.66
C LYS A 347 -7.90 3.33 -19.09
#